data_AF-T0XPP3-F1
#
_entry.id   AF-T0XPP3-F1
#
_cell.length_a   1.000
_cell.length_b   1.000
_cell.length_c   1.000
_cell.angle_alpha   90.00
_cell.angle_beta   90.00
_cell.angle_gamma   90.00
#
_symmetry.space_group_name_H-M   'P 1'
#
loop_
_entity.id
_entity.type
_entity.pdbx_description
1 polymer ?
#
loop_
_entity_poly.entity_id
_entity_poly.type
_entity_poly.pdbx_seq_one_letter_code
_entity_poly.pdbx_strand_id
1 'polypeptide(L)'
;MTDVLRNTSSAEIVYGITSHTQDSASAARLLAYNRDHWGIENALHWRRDAVFGEDRSPVRKGFGPQNMAAIRNLAIGLLGMVVRTLSKKVDFPSLLRHHARSWRHVFTLLGL
;
A
#
# COMPACT_ATOMS: atom_id res chain seq x y z
N MET A 1 -6.68 7.79 15.78
CA MET A 1 -7.29 8.49 14.63
C MET A 1 -8.09 9.66 15.19
N THR A 2 -7.69 10.91 14.93
CA THR A 2 -8.29 12.12 15.54
C THR A 2 -9.51 12.59 14.75
N ASP A 3 -10.64 12.69 15.43
CA ASP A 3 -11.91 13.19 14.89
C ASP A 3 -11.92 14.73 14.99
N VAL A 4 -11.89 15.42 13.84
CA VAL A 4 -11.63 16.87 13.73
C VAL A 4 -12.85 17.72 14.15
N LEU A 5 -13.99 17.08 14.46
CA LEU A 5 -15.24 17.76 14.83
C LEU A 5 -15.42 17.98 16.33
N ARG A 6 -14.57 17.40 17.19
CA ARG A 6 -14.64 17.59 18.63
C ARG A 6 -13.25 17.89 19.16
N ASN A 7 -13.06 19.04 19.82
CA ASN A 7 -11.84 19.42 20.53
C ASN A 7 -11.62 18.53 21.78
N THR A 8 -11.53 17.22 21.55
CA THR A 8 -11.39 16.17 22.56
C THR A 8 -10.19 15.33 22.19
N SER A 9 -9.17 15.41 23.02
CA SER A 9 -8.05 14.49 22.97
C SER A 9 -8.52 13.11 23.47
N SER A 10 -8.40 12.08 22.64
CA SER A 10 -8.57 10.70 23.07
C SER A 10 -7.21 10.03 23.22
N ALA A 11 -7.04 9.26 24.30
CA ALA A 11 -5.90 8.39 24.50
C ALA A 11 -6.35 6.95 24.27
N GLU A 12 -5.56 6.21 23.50
CA GLU A 12 -5.80 4.80 23.20
C GLU A 12 -4.58 4.00 23.65
N ILE A 13 -4.81 2.90 24.37
CA ILE A 13 -3.77 1.96 24.77
C ILE A 13 -3.88 0.74 23.86
N VAL A 14 -2.81 0.43 23.15
CA VAL A 14 -2.72 -0.72 22.24
C VAL A 14 -1.67 -1.68 22.77
N TYR A 15 -2.03 -2.95 22.91
CA TYR A 15 -1.12 -4.03 23.30
C TYR A 15 -0.57 -4.72 22.05
N GLY A 16 0.75 -4.95 22.00
CA GLY A 16 1.42 -5.67 20.93
C GLY A 16 2.03 -6.97 21.42
N ILE A 17 2.03 -7.99 20.57
CA ILE A 17 2.73 -9.25 20.79
C ILE A 17 3.85 -9.34 19.76
N THR A 18 5.05 -9.72 20.19
CA THR A 18 6.21 -9.86 19.30
C THR A 18 7.00 -11.11 19.65
N SER A 19 7.62 -11.72 18.63
CA SER A 19 8.59 -12.80 18.81
C SER A 19 9.99 -12.30 19.21
N HIS A 20 10.21 -10.98 19.23
CA HIS A 20 11.47 -10.40 19.67
C HIS A 20 11.72 -10.64 21.17
N THR A 21 12.97 -10.98 21.50
CA THR A 21 13.45 -11.06 22.89
C THR A 21 13.58 -9.66 23.50
N GLN A 22 13.66 -9.59 24.83
CA GLN A 22 13.78 -8.31 25.56
C GLN A 22 15.00 -7.49 25.10
N ASP A 23 16.13 -8.14 24.80
CA ASP A 23 17.35 -7.48 24.31
C ASP A 23 17.22 -6.90 22.89
N SER A 24 16.29 -7.44 22.10
CA SER A 24 16.05 -7.01 20.71
C SER A 24 14.77 -6.19 20.52
N ALA A 25 14.01 -5.94 21.60
CA ALA A 25 12.71 -5.27 21.62
C ALA A 25 12.74 -3.93 22.38
N SER A 26 13.77 -3.12 22.17
CA SER A 26 13.80 -1.78 22.78
C SER A 26 12.58 -0.95 22.33
N ALA A 27 12.10 -0.05 23.20
CA ALA A 27 10.90 0.76 22.92
C ALA A 27 11.00 1.52 21.59
N ALA A 28 12.17 2.10 21.28
CA ALA A 28 12.41 2.78 20.02
C ALA A 28 12.29 1.86 18.81
N ARG A 29 12.74 0.61 18.93
CA ARG A 29 12.71 -0.39 17.85
C ARG A 29 11.30 -0.92 17.62
N LEU A 30 10.55 -1.19 18.69
CA LEU A 30 9.13 -1.55 18.60
C LEU A 30 8.31 -0.42 17.96
N LEU A 31 8.58 0.84 18.31
CA LEU A 31 7.94 1.98 17.67
C LEU A 31 8.27 2.07 16.17
N ALA A 32 9.53 1.81 15.79
CA ALA A 32 9.95 1.78 14.40
C ALA A 32 9.21 0.68 13.62
N TYR A 33 9.15 -0.54 14.14
CA TYR A 33 8.38 -1.63 13.52
C TYR A 33 6.91 -1.30 13.37
N ASN A 34 6.29 -0.70 14.38
CA ASN A 34 4.89 -0.29 14.31
C ASN A 34 4.70 0.75 13.20
N ARG A 35 5.55 1.79 13.15
CA ARG A 35 5.49 2.82 12.08
C ARG A 35 5.73 2.24 10.68
N ASP A 36 6.68 1.33 10.53
CA ASP A 36 6.98 0.68 9.25
C ASP A 36 5.81 -0.20 8.80
N HIS A 37 5.13 -0.86 9.74
CA HIS A 37 3.90 -1.62 9.47
C HIS A 37 2.79 -0.72 8.92
N TRP A 38 2.54 0.45 9.53
CA TRP A 38 1.63 1.46 8.98
C TRP A 38 2.04 1.98 7.61
N GLY A 39 3.34 1.96 7.30
CA GLY A 39 3.85 2.25 5.97
C GLY A 39 3.32 1.29 4.91
N ILE A 40 3.17 0.00 5.24
CA ILE A 40 2.56 -1.00 4.33
C ILE A 40 1.10 -0.66 4.10
N GLU A 41 0.37 -0.29 5.15
CA GLU A 41 -1.06 0.02 5.04
C GLU A 41 -1.31 1.25 4.16
N ASN A 42 -0.62 2.35 4.43
CA ASN A 42 -0.75 3.56 3.63
C ASN A 42 -0.23 3.38 2.19
N ALA A 43 0.81 2.57 1.99
CA ALA A 43 1.40 2.38 0.66
C ALA A 43 0.60 1.41 -0.21
N LEU A 44 0.10 0.31 0.36
CA LEU A 44 -0.52 -0.77 -0.40
C LEU A 44 -2.05 -0.65 -0.38
N HIS A 45 -2.67 -0.55 0.79
CA HIS A 45 -4.12 -0.58 0.91
C HIS A 45 -4.76 0.64 0.26
N TRP A 46 -4.30 1.85 0.56
CA TRP A 46 -4.84 3.05 -0.09
C TRP A 46 -4.75 2.99 -1.63
N ARG A 47 -3.63 2.52 -2.19
CA ARG A 47 -3.50 2.38 -3.65
C ARG A 47 -4.46 1.32 -4.19
N ARG A 48 -4.60 0.20 -3.50
CA ARG A 48 -5.48 -0.89 -3.92
C ARG A 48 -6.95 -0.47 -3.89
N ASP A 49 -7.37 0.19 -2.83
CA ASP A 49 -8.78 0.50 -2.57
C ASP A 49 -9.20 1.76 -3.32
N ALA A 50 -8.42 2.85 -3.21
CA ALA A 50 -8.76 4.14 -3.80
C ALA A 50 -8.35 4.26 -5.27
N VAL A 51 -7.18 3.74 -5.66
CA VAL A 51 -6.65 3.90 -7.02
C VAL A 51 -7.07 2.74 -7.94
N PHE A 52 -7.01 1.50 -7.45
CA PHE A 52 -7.45 0.32 -8.20
C PHE A 52 -8.92 -0.08 -7.95
N GLY A 53 -9.62 0.65 -7.07
CA GLY A 53 -11.06 0.53 -6.88
C GLY A 53 -11.50 -0.83 -6.35
N GLU A 54 -10.69 -1.48 -5.51
CA GLU A 54 -10.97 -2.82 -5.00
C GLU A 54 -12.35 -2.91 -4.32
N ASP A 55 -12.67 -1.97 -3.42
CA ASP A 55 -13.97 -1.93 -2.71
C ASP A 55 -15.18 -1.78 -3.64
N ARG A 56 -14.96 -1.18 -4.81
CA ARG A 56 -15.99 -0.95 -5.82
C ARG A 56 -16.10 -2.11 -6.81
N SER A 57 -15.27 -3.14 -6.69
CA SER A 57 -15.25 -4.25 -7.64
C SER A 57 -16.51 -5.13 -7.49
N PRO A 58 -17.26 -5.38 -8.58
CA PRO A 58 -18.44 -6.25 -8.52
C PRO A 58 -18.08 -7.75 -8.57
N VAL A 59 -16.79 -8.09 -8.72
CA VAL A 59 -16.32 -9.48 -8.82
C VAL A 59 -16.44 -10.17 -7.47
N ARG A 60 -17.35 -11.15 -7.35
CA ARG A 60 -17.62 -11.86 -6.07
C ARG A 60 -17.72 -13.38 -6.18
N LYS A 61 -17.60 -13.96 -7.38
CA LYS A 61 -17.81 -15.40 -7.61
C LYS A 61 -16.49 -16.17 -7.74
N GLY A 62 -16.46 -17.39 -7.19
CA GLY A 62 -15.33 -18.33 -7.32
C GLY A 62 -14.01 -17.70 -6.88
N PHE A 63 -12.94 -17.96 -7.65
CA PHE A 63 -11.60 -17.39 -7.41
C PHE A 63 -11.43 -15.96 -7.93
N GLY A 64 -12.49 -15.33 -8.43
CA GLY A 64 -12.44 -13.98 -9.01
C GLY A 64 -11.85 -12.94 -8.04
N PRO A 65 -12.34 -12.82 -6.79
CA PRO A 65 -11.79 -11.87 -5.83
C PRO A 65 -10.28 -12.06 -5.58
N GLN A 66 -9.84 -13.30 -5.35
CA GLN A 66 -8.44 -13.61 -5.07
C GLN A 66 -7.54 -13.34 -6.28
N ASN A 67 -7.98 -13.72 -7.48
CA ASN A 67 -7.24 -13.47 -8.72
C ASN A 67 -7.10 -11.97 -8.98
N MET A 68 -8.17 -11.20 -8.77
CA MET A 68 -8.13 -9.74 -8.93
C MET A 68 -7.22 -9.07 -7.89
N ALA A 69 -7.24 -9.54 -6.64
CA ALA A 69 -6.32 -9.05 -5.61
C ALA A 69 -4.85 -9.33 -5.99
N ALA A 70 -4.54 -10.52 -6.49
CA ALA A 70 -3.20 -10.89 -6.96
C ALA A 70 -2.73 -10.00 -8.12
N ILE A 71 -3.58 -9.79 -9.13
CA ILE A 71 -3.28 -8.93 -10.28
C ILE A 71 -3.04 -7.47 -9.85
N ARG A 72 -3.88 -6.93 -8.97
CA ARG A 72 -3.70 -5.55 -8.45
C ARG A 72 -2.40 -5.42 -7.68
N ASN A 73 -2.07 -6.39 -6.82
CA ASN A 73 -0.82 -6.39 -6.07
C ASN A 73 0.41 -6.43 -6.99
N LEU A 74 0.37 -7.25 -8.03
CA LEU A 74 1.41 -7.30 -9.04
C LEU A 74 1.56 -5.93 -9.72
N ALA A 75 0.48 -5.35 -10.22
CA ALA A 75 0.49 -4.04 -10.87
C ALA A 75 1.04 -2.93 -9.95
N ILE A 76 0.65 -2.92 -8.68
CA ILE A 76 1.14 -1.95 -7.69
C ILE A 76 2.66 -2.11 -7.48
N GLY A 77 3.15 -3.35 -7.37
CA GLY A 77 4.57 -3.65 -7.23
C GLY A 77 5.40 -3.20 -8.43
N LEU A 78 4.95 -3.55 -9.64
CA LEU A 78 5.60 -3.18 -10.90
C LEU A 78 5.67 -1.66 -11.07
N LEU A 79 4.57 -0.95 -10.80
CA LEU A 79 4.56 0.50 -10.87
C LEU A 79 5.46 1.15 -9.81
N GLY A 80 5.51 0.56 -8.61
CA GLY A 80 6.42 0.98 -7.55
C GLY A 80 7.89 0.86 -7.95
N MET A 81 8.26 -0.17 -8.71
CA MET A 81 9.62 -0.33 -9.25
C MET A 81 9.92 0.74 -10.30
N VAL A 82 9.01 0.96 -11.25
CA VAL A 82 9.16 2.00 -12.29
C VAL A 82 9.36 3.39 -11.67
N VAL A 83 8.52 3.77 -10.70
CA VAL A 83 8.66 5.07 -10.00
C VAL A 83 10.03 5.20 -9.33
N ARG A 84 10.51 4.12 -8.68
CA ARG A 84 11.80 4.13 -7.98
C ARG A 84 12.98 4.21 -8.94
N THR A 85 12.92 3.52 -10.08
CA THR A 85 13.97 3.53 -11.11
C THR A 85 14.05 4.87 -11.86
N LEU A 86 12.90 5.53 -12.08
CA LEU A 86 12.85 6.76 -12.87
C LEU A 86 13.29 8.02 -12.10
N SER A 87 13.57 7.96 -10.80
CA SER A 87 14.10 9.05 -9.94
C SER A 87 13.37 10.40 -10.04
N LYS A 88 12.18 10.44 -10.67
CA LYS A 88 11.33 11.62 -10.76
C LYS A 88 10.20 11.47 -9.75
N LYS A 89 9.89 12.57 -9.05
CA LYS A 89 8.69 12.72 -8.21
C LYS A 89 7.43 12.63 -9.09
N VAL A 90 7.12 11.45 -9.62
CA VAL A 90 5.87 11.18 -10.33
C VAL A 90 4.94 10.53 -9.34
N ASP A 91 3.81 11.16 -9.11
CA ASP A 91 2.74 10.65 -8.27
C ASP A 91 2.09 9.42 -8.91
N PHE A 92 1.83 8.40 -8.09
CA PHE A 92 1.31 7.10 -8.51
C PHE A 92 0.03 7.21 -9.37
N PRO A 93 -0.96 8.07 -9.04
CA PRO A 93 -2.16 8.24 -9.86
C PRO A 93 -1.87 8.84 -11.25
N SER A 94 -0.95 9.81 -11.36
CA SER A 94 -0.63 10.39 -12.67
C SER A 94 0.15 9.43 -13.55
N LEU A 95 1.04 8.62 -12.98
CA LEU A 95 1.73 7.57 -13.73
C LEU A 95 0.73 6.54 -14.27
N LEU A 96 -0.25 6.12 -13.46
CA LEU A 96 -1.34 5.26 -13.92
C LEU A 96 -2.16 5.90 -15.05
N ARG A 97 -2.54 7.17 -14.94
CA ARG A 97 -3.26 7.88 -16.03
C ARG A 97 -2.44 7.96 -17.31
N HIS A 98 -1.13 8.18 -17.20
CA HIS A 98 -0.23 8.27 -18.34
C HIS A 98 -0.05 6.93 -19.05
N HIS A 99 0.11 5.84 -18.29
CA HIS A 99 0.35 4.50 -18.84
C HIS A 99 -0.91 3.67 -19.08
N ALA A 100 -2.08 4.04 -18.55
CA ALA A 100 -3.36 3.38 -18.82
C ALA A 100 -3.74 3.40 -20.32
N ARG A 101 -3.16 4.33 -21.09
CA ARG A 101 -3.34 4.42 -22.56
C ARG A 101 -2.26 3.70 -23.38
N SER A 102 -1.16 3.26 -22.76
CA SER A 102 -0.08 2.52 -23.43
C SER A 102 0.44 1.38 -22.56
N TRP A 103 -0.40 0.35 -22.45
CA TRP A 103 -0.08 -0.92 -21.78
C TRP A 103 1.21 -1.57 -22.30
N ARG A 104 1.57 -1.36 -23.57
CA ARG A 104 2.83 -1.84 -24.17
C ARG A 104 4.08 -1.27 -23.49
N HIS A 105 4.07 0.00 -23.07
CA HIS A 105 5.23 0.61 -22.40
C HIS A 105 5.47 0.05 -20.99
N VAL A 106 4.43 -0.48 -20.34
CA VAL A 106 4.59 -1.13 -19.04
C VAL A 106 5.41 -2.41 -19.18
N PHE A 107 5.18 -3.21 -20.23
CA PHE A 107 5.99 -4.41 -20.50
C PHE A 107 7.45 -4.07 -20.83
N THR A 108 7.69 -3.05 -21.67
CA THR A 108 9.04 -2.60 -22.00
C THR A 108 9.83 -2.09 -20.79
N LEU A 109 9.18 -1.38 -19.85
CA LEU A 109 9.80 -0.94 -18.59
C LEU A 109 10.11 -2.09 -17.63
N LEU A 110 9.47 -3.23 -17.82
CA LEU A 110 9.66 -4.45 -17.03
C LEU A 110 10.60 -5.45 -17.68
N GLY A 111 11.09 -5.16 -18.90
CA GLY A 111 11.97 -6.06 -19.65
C GLY A 111 11.26 -7.31 -20.20
N LEU A 112 9.94 -7.23 -20.42
CA LEU A 112 9.09 -8.28 -20.99
C LEU A 112 8.61 -7.92 -22.40
#